data_AF-A0A7C4NKU0-F1
#
_entry.id   AF-A0A7C4NKU0-F1
#
_cell.length_a   1.000
_cell.length_b   1.000
_cell.length_c   1.000
_cell.angle_alpha   90.00
_cell.angle_beta   90.00
_cell.angle_gamma   90.00
#
_symmetry.space_group_name_H-M   'P 1'
#
loop_
_entity.id
_entity.type
_entity.pdbx_description
1 polymer ?
#
loop_
_entity_poly.entity_id
_entity_poly.type
_entity_poly.pdbx_seq_one_letter_code
_entity_poly.pdbx_strand_id
1 'polypeptide(L)'
;DPKVLEGAMKNLAQISGQKPVVTRAKKAISDFKIKKGDPIGCMVTLRGIRAYEFLNKLFRVVLPGIRDFKGVDPDAFDGRGNLSIGIPDQMAFPEVSYDDVVRPQGMDVVIVTTAKTDREAYHLLKALGCPFREN
;
A
#
# COMPACT_ATOMS: atom_id res chain seq x y z
N ASP A 1 -5.78 17.50 -8.68
CA ASP A 1 -7.22 17.47 -9.00
C ASP A 1 -7.96 16.98 -7.77
N PRO A 2 -8.85 17.79 -7.16
CA PRO A 2 -9.60 17.41 -5.97
C PRO A 2 -10.42 16.13 -6.15
N LYS A 3 -11.02 15.92 -7.33
CA LYS A 3 -11.87 14.73 -7.60
C LYS A 3 -11.08 13.44 -7.58
N VAL A 4 -9.84 13.46 -8.09
CA VAL A 4 -8.95 12.30 -8.08
C VAL A 4 -8.59 11.93 -6.64
N LEU A 5 -8.33 12.91 -5.79
CA LEU A 5 -8.02 12.65 -4.38
C LEU A 5 -9.23 12.11 -3.61
N GLU A 6 -10.42 12.67 -3.85
CA GLU A 6 -11.66 12.18 -3.25
C GLU A 6 -11.95 10.72 -3.65
N GLY A 7 -11.73 10.37 -4.93
CA GLY A 7 -11.81 8.99 -5.41
C GLY A 7 -10.80 8.07 -4.73
N ALA A 8 -9.54 8.48 -4.64
CA ALA A 8 -8.49 7.73 -3.94
C ALA A 8 -8.84 7.48 -2.46
N MET A 9 -9.41 8.49 -1.78
CA MET A 9 -9.86 8.35 -0.40
C MET A 9 -11.02 7.36 -0.26
N LYS A 10 -11.99 7.36 -1.20
CA LYS A 10 -13.10 6.40 -1.19
C LYS A 10 -12.59 4.97 -1.37
N ASN A 11 -11.73 4.75 -2.35
CA ASN A 11 -11.14 3.43 -2.63
C ASN A 11 -10.33 2.92 -1.44
N LEU A 12 -9.47 3.77 -0.87
CA LEU A 12 -8.65 3.39 0.28
C LEU A 12 -9.52 3.12 1.53
N ALA A 13 -10.65 3.83 1.69
CA ALA A 13 -11.62 3.54 2.75
C ALA A 13 -12.29 2.16 2.57
N GLN A 14 -12.69 1.80 1.35
CA GLN A 14 -13.27 0.50 1.03
C GLN A 14 -12.27 -0.64 1.28
N ILE A 15 -11.03 -0.47 0.80
CA ILE A 15 -9.95 -1.45 0.94
C ILE A 15 -9.60 -1.71 2.42
N SER A 16 -9.44 -0.62 3.19
CA SER A 16 -8.89 -0.68 4.55
C SER A 16 -9.94 -0.74 5.66
N GLY A 17 -11.21 -0.49 5.35
CA GLY A 17 -12.29 -0.35 6.34
C GLY A 17 -12.09 0.81 7.31
N GLN A 18 -11.21 1.77 6.98
CA GLN A 18 -10.85 2.91 7.82
C GLN A 18 -10.86 4.19 7.00
N LYS A 19 -11.38 5.28 7.57
CA LYS A 19 -11.36 6.59 6.94
C LYS A 19 -9.90 7.06 6.74
N PRO A 20 -9.45 7.33 5.51
CA PRO A 20 -8.10 7.83 5.26
C PRO A 20 -7.89 9.26 5.73
N VAL A 21 -6.64 9.58 6.03
CA VAL A 21 -6.19 10.94 6.34
C VAL A 21 -5.60 11.56 5.09
N VAL A 22 -5.99 12.79 4.78
CA VAL A 22 -5.39 13.59 3.69
C VAL A 22 -4.00 14.05 4.10
N THR A 23 -2.99 13.73 3.29
CA THR A 23 -1.63 14.24 3.46
C THR A 23 -1.49 15.58 2.74
N ARG A 24 -0.93 16.56 3.45
CA ARG A 24 -0.73 17.93 2.94
C ARG A 24 0.75 18.22 2.72
N ALA A 25 1.04 18.98 1.67
CA ALA A 25 2.39 19.38 1.34
C ALA A 25 3.03 20.23 2.45
N LYS A 26 4.18 19.80 2.95
CA LYS A 26 4.94 20.55 3.99
C LYS A 26 5.74 21.72 3.42
N LYS A 27 6.14 21.62 2.15
CA LYS A 27 6.96 22.59 1.43
C LYS A 27 6.31 22.94 0.10
N ALA A 28 6.55 24.15 -0.38
CA ALA A 28 6.21 24.54 -1.75
C ALA A 28 7.33 24.09 -2.69
N ILE A 29 6.98 23.53 -3.83
CA ILE A 29 7.93 23.08 -4.86
C ILE A 29 7.36 23.49 -6.22
N SER A 30 8.05 24.43 -6.88
CA SER A 30 7.56 25.07 -8.11
C SER A 30 7.44 24.10 -9.28
N ASP A 31 8.38 23.17 -9.44
CA ASP A 31 8.41 22.21 -10.55
C ASP A 31 7.17 21.30 -10.57
N PHE A 32 6.70 20.90 -9.39
CA PHE A 32 5.48 20.13 -9.21
C PHE A 32 4.21 20.99 -9.13
N LYS A 33 4.35 22.33 -9.17
CA LYS A 33 3.28 23.31 -9.00
C LYS A 33 2.52 23.13 -7.66
N ILE A 34 3.25 22.74 -6.60
CA ILE A 34 2.69 22.48 -5.27
C ILE A 34 2.96 23.66 -4.35
N LYS A 35 1.92 24.15 -3.66
CA LYS A 35 2.02 25.12 -2.57
C LYS A 35 1.98 24.43 -1.21
N LYS A 36 2.54 25.08 -0.19
CA LYS A 36 2.48 24.59 1.20
C LYS A 36 1.02 24.48 1.65
N GLY A 37 0.64 23.33 2.19
CA GLY A 37 -0.71 23.04 2.68
C GLY A 37 -1.64 22.39 1.66
N ASP A 38 -1.24 22.31 0.39
CA ASP A 38 -2.02 21.67 -0.66
C ASP A 38 -2.24 20.19 -0.32
N PRO A 39 -3.46 19.65 -0.55
CA PRO A 39 -3.74 18.23 -0.37
C PRO A 39 -3.12 17.44 -1.53
N ILE A 40 -2.14 16.59 -1.22
CA ILE A 40 -1.31 15.90 -2.23
C ILE A 40 -1.55 14.39 -2.27
N GLY A 41 -2.15 13.81 -1.23
CA GLY A 41 -2.41 12.38 -1.17
C GLY A 41 -3.27 12.00 0.02
N CYS A 42 -3.42 10.69 0.23
CA CYS A 42 -4.12 10.13 1.38
C CYS A 42 -3.38 8.91 1.90
N MET A 43 -3.52 8.63 3.19
CA MET A 43 -2.93 7.45 3.82
C MET A 43 -3.83 6.87 4.91
N VAL A 44 -3.61 5.60 5.22
CA VAL A 44 -4.15 4.92 6.39
C VAL A 44 -3.02 4.26 7.16
N THR A 45 -3.18 4.12 8.47
CA THR A 45 -2.32 3.28 9.28
C THR A 45 -3.18 2.27 9.99
N LEU A 46 -2.97 1.00 9.67
CA LEU A 46 -3.69 -0.13 10.26
C LEU A 46 -2.88 -0.69 11.41
N ARG A 47 -3.55 -1.05 12.51
CA ARG A 47 -2.96 -1.66 13.70
C ARG A 47 -3.89 -2.74 14.26
N GLY A 48 -3.34 -3.67 15.04
CA GLY A 48 -4.09 -4.76 15.65
C GLY A 48 -4.74 -5.68 14.61
N ILE A 49 -5.95 -6.14 14.91
CA ILE A 49 -6.69 -7.14 14.09
C ILE A 49 -6.83 -6.68 12.62
N ARG A 50 -7.20 -5.42 12.39
CA ARG A 50 -7.37 -4.86 11.04
C ARG A 50 -6.12 -4.95 10.18
N ALA A 51 -4.93 -4.80 10.79
CA ALA A 51 -3.67 -4.92 10.06
C ALA A 51 -3.45 -6.37 9.59
N TYR A 52 -3.70 -7.35 10.46
CA TYR A 52 -3.55 -8.76 10.12
C TYR A 52 -4.59 -9.24 9.10
N GLU A 53 -5.84 -8.77 9.19
CA GLU A 53 -6.87 -9.05 8.17
C GLU A 53 -6.48 -8.49 6.80
N PHE A 54 -6.00 -7.24 6.77
CA PHE A 54 -5.49 -6.63 5.54
C PHE A 54 -4.30 -7.40 4.97
N LEU A 55 -3.31 -7.77 5.81
CA LEU A 55 -2.14 -8.55 5.38
C LEU A 55 -2.53 -9.91 4.83
N ASN A 56 -3.45 -10.62 5.49
CA ASN A 56 -3.92 -11.92 5.03
C ASN A 56 -4.59 -11.81 3.65
N LYS A 57 -5.42 -10.79 3.44
CA LYS A 57 -6.03 -10.51 2.14
C LYS A 57 -4.99 -10.12 1.09
N LEU A 58 -4.05 -9.25 1.45
CA LEU A 58 -2.98 -8.79 0.58
C LEU A 58 -2.17 -9.96 0.03
N PHE A 59 -1.73 -10.85 0.93
CA PHE A 59 -0.85 -11.97 0.55
C PHE A 59 -1.57 -13.07 -0.21
N ARG A 60 -2.83 -13.38 0.15
CA ARG A 60 -3.54 -14.55 -0.40
C ARG A 60 -4.41 -14.23 -1.61
N VAL A 61 -4.88 -12.99 -1.73
CA VAL A 61 -5.86 -12.59 -2.75
C VAL A 61 -5.27 -11.55 -3.69
N VAL A 62 -4.79 -10.44 -3.14
CA VAL A 62 -4.42 -9.26 -3.94
C VAL A 62 -3.15 -9.49 -4.73
N LEU A 63 -2.04 -9.84 -4.07
CA LEU A 63 -0.75 -10.00 -4.74
C LEU A 63 -0.78 -11.09 -5.83
N PRO A 64 -1.32 -12.30 -5.59
CA PRO A 64 -1.43 -13.31 -6.64
C PRO A 64 -2.38 -12.90 -7.79
N GLY A 65 -3.33 -11.99 -7.53
CA GLY A 65 -4.25 -11.47 -8.53
C GLY A 65 -3.65 -10.41 -9.45
N ILE A 66 -2.45 -9.88 -9.15
CA ILE A 66 -1.77 -8.91 -10.01
C ILE A 66 -1.25 -9.64 -11.27
N ARG A 67 -1.54 -9.07 -12.45
CA ARG A 67 -1.05 -9.61 -13.72
C ARG A 67 0.48 -9.66 -13.74
N ASP A 68 1.03 -10.78 -14.21
CA ASP A 68 2.48 -11.03 -14.29
C ASP A 68 3.20 -10.97 -12.92
N PHE A 69 2.49 -11.20 -11.82
CA PHE A 69 3.09 -11.25 -10.48
C PHE A 69 4.06 -12.44 -10.34
N LYS A 70 5.33 -12.13 -10.05
CA LYS A 70 6.41 -13.12 -9.88
C LYS A 70 6.76 -13.39 -8.41
N GLY A 71 6.00 -12.83 -7.48
CA GLY A 71 6.36 -12.79 -6.07
C GLY A 71 6.91 -11.43 -5.64
N VAL A 72 6.90 -11.18 -4.32
CA VAL A 72 7.51 -10.02 -3.70
C VAL A 72 9.03 -10.16 -3.77
N ASP A 73 9.72 -9.08 -4.11
CA ASP A 73 11.18 -9.05 -4.15
C ASP A 73 11.75 -9.19 -2.72
N PRO A 74 12.56 -10.23 -2.44
CA PRO A 74 13.23 -10.38 -1.16
C PRO A 74 14.21 -9.24 -0.84
N ASP A 75 14.61 -8.44 -1.83
CA ASP A 75 15.53 -7.31 -1.64
C ASP A 75 14.79 -5.98 -1.35
N ALA A 76 13.46 -5.98 -1.27
CA ALA A 76 12.64 -4.78 -1.03
C ALA A 76 12.59 -4.32 0.44
N PHE A 77 13.47 -4.86 1.30
CA PHE A 77 13.58 -4.42 2.69
C PHE A 77 14.47 -3.18 2.83
N ASP A 78 14.28 -2.45 3.93
CA ASP A 78 14.99 -1.20 4.22
C ASP A 78 16.29 -1.36 5.04
N GLY A 79 16.76 -2.58 5.28
CA GLY A 79 17.91 -2.87 6.15
C GLY A 79 17.56 -2.92 7.65
N ARG A 80 16.31 -2.61 8.02
CA ARG A 80 15.83 -2.55 9.41
C ARG A 80 14.59 -3.42 9.62
N GLY A 81 14.35 -4.38 8.73
CA GLY A 81 13.24 -5.31 8.84
C GLY A 81 11.87 -4.74 8.46
N ASN A 82 11.81 -3.61 7.75
CA ASN A 82 10.55 -3.12 7.17
C ASN A 82 10.50 -3.44 5.68
N LEU A 83 9.34 -3.86 5.21
CA LEU A 83 9.12 -4.23 3.81
C LEU A 83 8.21 -3.20 3.14
N SER A 84 8.60 -2.72 1.95
CA SER A 84 7.76 -1.85 1.13
C SER A 84 7.36 -2.57 -0.15
N ILE A 85 6.05 -2.59 -0.43
CA ILE A 85 5.49 -3.25 -1.62
C ILE A 85 4.68 -2.21 -2.40
N GLY A 86 5.07 -2.02 -3.67
CA GLY A 86 4.29 -1.22 -4.61
C GLY A 86 3.21 -2.06 -5.28
N ILE A 87 1.98 -1.54 -5.30
CA ILE A 87 0.85 -2.11 -6.02
C ILE A 87 0.56 -1.18 -7.21
N PRO A 88 0.65 -1.68 -8.45
CA PRO A 88 0.57 -0.83 -9.63
C PRO A 88 -0.85 -0.28 -9.88
N ASP A 89 -1.88 -1.03 -9.45
CA ASP A 89 -3.27 -0.66 -9.67
C ASP A 89 -4.15 -1.09 -8.48
N GLN A 90 -4.94 -0.15 -7.97
CA GLN A 90 -5.96 -0.36 -6.94
C GLN A 90 -7.06 -1.36 -7.34
N MET A 91 -7.26 -1.64 -8.64
CA MET A 91 -8.18 -2.68 -9.11
C MET A 91 -7.76 -4.10 -8.72
N ALA A 92 -6.55 -4.29 -8.19
CA ALA A 92 -6.13 -5.55 -7.60
C ALA A 92 -6.94 -5.93 -6.34
N PHE A 93 -7.66 -4.98 -5.73
CA PHE A 93 -8.52 -5.22 -4.58
C PHE A 93 -9.96 -5.51 -5.01
N PRO A 94 -10.57 -6.62 -4.56
CA PRO A 94 -11.93 -7.00 -4.95
C PRO A 94 -13.01 -6.04 -4.43
N GLU A 95 -12.69 -5.21 -3.42
CA GLU A 95 -13.60 -4.19 -2.90
C GLU A 95 -13.76 -2.98 -3.81
N VAL A 96 -12.85 -2.79 -4.78
CA VAL A 96 -12.88 -1.65 -5.71
C VAL A 96 -13.57 -2.06 -6.99
N SER A 97 -14.70 -1.40 -7.29
CA SER A 97 -15.38 -1.54 -8.59
C SER A 97 -14.74 -0.65 -9.65
N TYR A 98 -14.71 -1.12 -10.90
CA TYR A 98 -14.25 -0.32 -12.04
C TYR A 98 -15.03 1.01 -12.16
N ASP A 99 -16.34 0.98 -11.89
CA ASP A 99 -17.22 2.15 -11.99
C ASP A 99 -16.92 3.24 -10.93
N ASP A 100 -16.28 2.85 -9.83
CA ASP A 100 -15.87 3.77 -8.75
C ASP A 100 -14.51 4.45 -9.03
N VAL A 101 -13.78 4.00 -10.05
CA VAL A 101 -12.41 4.47 -10.34
C VAL A 101 -12.42 5.67 -11.28
N VAL A 102 -12.15 6.85 -10.73
CA VAL A 102 -11.98 8.09 -11.52
C VAL A 102 -10.78 8.01 -12.46
N ARG A 103 -9.68 7.41 -11.98
CA ARG A 103 -8.43 7.19 -12.72
C ARG A 103 -7.70 5.99 -12.11
N PRO A 104 -7.05 5.12 -12.90
CA PRO A 104 -6.16 4.09 -12.36
C PRO A 104 -5.03 4.73 -11.55
N GLN A 105 -4.82 4.26 -10.33
CA GLN A 105 -3.73 4.71 -9.46
C GLN A 105 -3.12 3.50 -8.75
N GLY A 106 -1.80 3.57 -8.55
CA GLY A 106 -1.09 2.64 -7.70
C GLY A 106 -1.12 3.08 -6.24
N MET A 107 -0.60 2.21 -5.37
CA MET A 107 -0.40 2.51 -3.96
C MET A 107 0.82 1.79 -3.41
N ASP A 108 1.38 2.33 -2.34
CA ASP A 108 2.46 1.68 -1.61
C ASP A 108 1.94 1.15 -0.28
N VAL A 109 2.30 -0.09 0.03
CA VAL A 109 2.03 -0.73 1.32
C VAL A 109 3.35 -0.92 2.04
N VAL A 110 3.47 -0.34 3.24
CA VAL A 110 4.65 -0.48 4.09
C VAL A 110 4.30 -1.33 5.30
N ILE A 111 5.00 -2.45 5.44
CA ILE A 111 4.87 -3.38 6.56
C ILE A 111 6.01 -3.11 7.53
N VAL A 112 5.65 -2.52 8.67
CA VAL A 112 6.59 -2.21 9.75
C VAL A 112 6.59 -3.36 10.74
N THR A 113 7.78 -3.89 11.04
CA THR A 113 7.95 -4.99 11.99
C THR A 113 8.84 -4.57 13.16
N THR A 114 8.91 -5.43 14.18
CA THR A 114 9.85 -5.27 15.30
C THR A 114 11.19 -6.00 15.05
N ALA A 115 11.34 -6.66 13.91
CA ALA A 115 12.57 -7.33 13.53
C ALA A 115 13.73 -6.32 13.44
N LYS A 116 14.94 -6.75 13.77
CA LYS A 116 16.12 -5.87 13.71
C LYS A 116 16.90 -6.05 12.41
N THR A 117 16.66 -7.13 11.70
CA THR A 117 17.35 -7.50 10.47
C THR A 117 16.34 -7.93 9.41
N ASP A 118 16.70 -7.75 8.14
CA ASP A 118 15.85 -8.15 7.02
C ASP A 118 15.65 -9.66 6.96
N ARG A 119 16.65 -10.43 7.40
CA ARG A 119 16.55 -11.89 7.50
C ARG A 119 15.46 -12.33 8.48
N GLU A 120 15.40 -11.71 9.66
CA GLU A 120 14.34 -11.96 10.64
C GLU A 120 12.97 -11.60 10.07
N ALA A 121 12.86 -10.42 9.45
CA ALA A 121 11.62 -9.94 8.84
C ALA A 121 11.16 -10.83 7.68
N TYR A 122 12.08 -11.28 6.83
CA TYR A 122 11.81 -12.20 5.72
C TYR A 122 11.19 -13.50 6.23
N HIS A 123 11.79 -14.14 7.24
CA HIS A 123 11.24 -15.38 7.78
C HIS A 123 9.89 -15.18 8.46
N LEU A 124 9.71 -14.05 9.18
CA LEU A 124 8.43 -13.68 9.78
C LEU A 124 7.33 -13.52 8.72
N LEU A 125 7.57 -12.71 7.69
CA LEU A 125 6.59 -12.43 6.65
C LEU A 125 6.33 -13.66 5.78
N LYS A 126 7.35 -14.49 5.52
CA LYS A 126 7.20 -15.77 4.83
C LYS A 126 6.31 -16.73 5.63
N ALA A 127 6.49 -16.82 6.94
CA ALA A 127 5.64 -17.64 7.82
C ALA A 127 4.19 -17.10 7.88
N LEU A 128 4.00 -15.78 7.75
CA LEU A 128 2.68 -15.16 7.63
C LEU A 128 2.03 -15.34 6.24
N GLY A 129 2.74 -15.97 5.30
CA GLY A 129 2.22 -16.31 3.97
C GLY A 129 2.55 -15.28 2.88
N CYS A 130 3.52 -14.39 3.10
CA CYS A 130 3.97 -13.47 2.06
C CYS A 130 4.57 -14.26 0.87
N PRO A 131 4.06 -14.06 -0.36
CA PRO A 131 4.53 -14.80 -1.54
C PRO A 131 5.81 -14.17 -2.08
N PHE A 132 6.95 -14.45 -1.47
CA PHE A 132 8.26 -14.02 -2.01
C PHE A 132 8.60 -14.74 -3.30
N ARG A 133 9.29 -14.05 -4.21
CA ARG A 133 9.85 -14.68 -5.42
C ARG A 133 10.85 -15.77 -5.01
N GLU A 134 10.72 -16.95 -5.62
CA GLU A 134 11.74 -17.99 -5.54
C GLU A 134 12.84 -17.66 -6.56
N ASN A 135 14.09 -17.71 -6.10
CA ASN A 135 15.27 -17.52 -6.95
C ASN A 135 15.60 -18.80 -7.72
#